data_AF-A0A3P6FHA4-F1
#
_entry.id   AF-A0A3P6FHA4-F1
#
_cell.length_a   1.000
_cell.length_b   1.000
_cell.length_c   1.000
_cell.angle_alpha   90.00
_cell.angle_beta   90.00
_cell.angle_gamma   90.00
#
_symmetry.space_group_name_H-M   'P 1'
#
loop_
_entity.id
_entity.type
_entity.pdbx_description
1 polymer ?
#
loop_
_entity_poly.entity_id
_entity_poly.type
_entity_poly.pdbx_seq_one_letter_code
_entity_poly.pdbx_strand_id
1 'polypeptide(L)' 'MVRGSWIKPGAVIIDAGINHVEDTNAPCGYRLVGDVCYEQACKVTSAITPVPGGVGPMTIAMLLSNTLASAKRTHNFE' A
#
# COMPACT_ATOMS: atom_id res chain seq x y z
N MET A 1 -3.21 -11.21 7.45
CA MET A 1 -2.51 -12.52 7.46
C MET A 1 -1.14 -12.46 8.12
N VAL A 2 -0.22 -11.60 7.66
CA VAL A 2 1.17 -11.50 8.15
C VAL A 2 1.23 -10.95 9.58
N ARG A 3 1.90 -11.67 10.48
CA ARG A 3 2.01 -11.35 11.91
C ARG A 3 3.35 -10.69 12.26
N GLY A 4 3.37 -9.91 13.34
CA GLY A 4 4.56 -9.23 13.85
C GLY A 4 5.77 -10.15 14.06
N SER A 5 5.54 -11.35 14.60
CA SER A 5 6.59 -12.32 14.94
C SER A 5 7.30 -12.92 13.73
N TRP A 6 6.75 -12.78 12.52
CA TRP A 6 7.36 -13.29 11.30
C TRP A 6 8.37 -12.30 10.71
N ILE A 7 8.34 -11.05 11.19
CA ILE A 7 9.05 -9.93 10.59
C ILE A 7 10.44 -9.82 11.21
N LYS A 8 11.46 -9.73 10.37
CA LYS A 8 12.83 -9.42 10.80
C LYS A 8 12.87 -8.03 11.46
N PRO A 9 13.49 -7.86 12.65
CA PRO A 9 13.68 -6.55 13.26
C PRO A 9 14.37 -5.56 12.31
N GLY A 10 13.80 -4.37 12.18
CA GLY A 10 14.27 -3.30 11.30
C GLY A 10 13.90 -3.49 9.81
N ALA A 11 13.13 -4.50 9.43
CA ALA A 11 12.70 -4.67 8.04
C ALA A 11 11.82 -3.50 7.55
N VAL A 12 11.82 -3.28 6.23
CA VAL A 12 10.87 -2.41 5.55
C VAL A 12 9.74 -3.27 5.00
N ILE A 13 8.50 -2.87 5.24
CA ILE A 13 7.32 -3.59 4.75
C ILE A 13 6.51 -2.71 3.80
N ILE A 14 6.22 -3.29 2.63
CA ILE A 14 5.28 -2.74 1.67
C ILE A 14 4.07 -3.67 1.65
N ASP A 15 2.95 -3.20 2.16
CA ASP A 15 1.67 -3.88 2.20
C ASP A 15 0.82 -3.45 1.00
N ALA A 16 0.72 -4.34 0.01
CA ALA A 16 -0.10 -4.15 -1.18
C ALA A 16 -1.51 -4.76 -1.04
N GLY A 17 -1.81 -5.37 0.11
CA GLY A 17 -3.10 -6.02 0.37
C GLY A 17 -4.23 -5.00 0.41
N ILE A 18 -5.36 -5.34 -0.22
CA ILE A 18 -6.60 -4.57 -0.15
C ILE A 18 -7.74 -5.56 0.10
N ASN A 19 -8.16 -5.65 1.35
CA ASN A 19 -9.23 -6.54 1.78
C ASN A 19 -10.36 -5.72 2.40
N HIS A 20 -11.61 -6.05 2.06
CA HIS A 20 -12.78 -5.44 2.66
C HIS A 20 -13.15 -6.18 3.94
N VAL A 21 -13.34 -5.44 5.02
CA VAL A 21 -13.89 -5.95 6.27
C VAL A 21 -15.13 -5.16 6.58
N GLU A 22 -16.25 -5.83 6.81
CA GLU A 22 -17.51 -5.21 7.19
C GLU A 22 -17.32 -4.32 8.43
N ASP A 23 -17.84 -3.10 8.33
CA ASP A 23 -17.81 -2.11 9.40
C ASP A 23 -19.04 -1.21 9.25
N THR A 24 -20.03 -1.44 10.11
CA THR A 24 -21.31 -0.70 10.09
C THR A 24 -21.15 0.78 10.41
N ASN A 25 -20.02 1.18 10.99
CA ASN A 25 -19.73 2.58 11.31
C ASN A 25 -18.97 3.28 10.19
N ALA A 26 -18.45 2.53 9.20
CA ALA A 26 -17.76 3.12 8.06
C ALA A 26 -18.78 3.67 7.04
N PRO A 27 -18.50 4.81 6.38
CA PRO A 27 -19.42 5.42 5.41
C PRO A 27 -19.86 4.49 4.27
N CYS A 28 -19.01 3.54 3.89
CA CYS A 28 -19.26 2.59 2.80
C CYS A 28 -19.74 1.22 3.29
N GLY A 29 -19.97 1.02 4.60
CA GLY A 29 -20.33 -0.27 5.20
C GLY A 29 -19.16 -1.25 5.36
N TYR A 30 -17.94 -0.83 4.99
CA TYR A 30 -16.71 -1.60 5.15
C TYR A 30 -15.52 -0.67 5.33
N ARG A 31 -14.45 -1.22 5.89
CA ARG A 31 -13.12 -0.61 5.94
C ARG A 31 -12.12 -1.46 5.16
N LEU A 32 -11.07 -0.79 4.68
CA LEU A 32 -9.97 -1.45 3.98
C LEU A 32 -8.90 -1.88 4.98
N VAL A 33 -8.42 -3.11 4.83
CA VAL A 33 -7.30 -3.65 5.61
C VAL A 33 -6.28 -4.32 4.70
N GLY A 34 -5.01 -4.19 5.07
CA GLY A 34 -3.90 -4.82 4.37
C GLY A 34 -3.71 -6.28 4.77
N ASP A 35 -2.69 -6.89 4.20
CA ASP A 35 -2.32 -8.27 4.53
C ASP A 35 -1.52 -8.36 5.83
N VAL A 36 -0.99 -7.24 6.32
CA VAL A 36 -0.13 -7.16 7.49
C VAL A 36 -0.91 -6.68 8.71
N CYS A 37 -0.67 -7.31 9.87
CA CYS A 37 -1.14 -6.81 11.16
C CYS A 37 -0.31 -5.57 11.55
N TYR A 38 -0.77 -4.40 11.11
CA TYR A 38 -0.04 -3.13 11.19
C TYR A 38 0.42 -2.79 12.62
N GLU A 39 -0.44 -2.99 13.62
CA GLU A 39 -0.17 -2.63 15.03
C GLU A 39 0.96 -3.46 15.64
N GLN A 40 1.17 -4.67 15.14
CA GLN A 40 2.28 -5.53 15.56
C GLN A 40 3.54 -5.20 14.75
N ALA A 41 3.39 -5.03 13.44
CA ALA A 41 4.49 -4.80 12.53
C ALA A 41 5.18 -3.44 12.73
N CYS A 42 4.43 -2.38 13.06
CA CYS A 42 4.98 -1.04 13.27
C CYS A 42 5.95 -0.95 14.46
N LYS A 43 5.90 -1.91 15.39
CA LYS A 43 6.80 -1.99 16.55
C LYS A 43 8.14 -2.67 16.24
N VAL A 44 8.21 -3.40 15.12
CA VAL A 44 9.36 -4.24 14.75
C VAL A 44 10.07 -3.71 13.51
N THR A 45 9.32 -3.09 12.60
CA THR A 45 9.82 -2.58 11.31
C THR A 45 10.51 -1.22 11.44
N SER A 46 11.38 -0.91 10.48
CA SER A 46 11.94 0.45 10.32
C SER A 46 10.99 1.37 9.56
N ALA A 47 10.22 0.81 8.62
CA ALA A 47 9.16 1.49 7.90
C ALA A 47 8.09 0.49 7.45
N ILE A 48 6.84 0.95 7.39
CA ILE A 48 5.70 0.16 6.93
C ILE A 48 4.68 1.05 6.22
N THR A 49 4.13 0.59 5.10
CA THR A 49 3.02 1.28 4.43
C THR A 49 1.68 0.95 5.11
N PRO A 50 0.83 1.93 5.43
CA PRO A 50 -0.50 1.68 5.97
C PRO A 50 -1.48 1.24 4.87
N VAL A 51 -2.55 0.58 5.29
CA VAL A 51 -3.73 0.35 4.45
C VAL A 51 -4.96 0.83 5.22
N PRO A 52 -5.74 1.79 4.69
CA PRO A 52 -5.54 2.49 3.40
C PRO A 52 -4.39 3.51 3.43
N GLY A 53 -4.06 4.08 2.26
CA GLY A 53 -3.12 5.21 2.13
C GLY A 53 -1.68 4.85 1.74
N GLY A 54 -1.35 3.56 1.63
CA GLY A 54 -0.04 3.07 1.19
C GLY A 54 0.08 2.91 -0.33
N VAL A 55 0.04 1.67 -0.80
CA VAL A 55 0.36 1.32 -2.19
C VAL A 55 -0.69 1.82 -3.20
N GLY A 56 -1.97 1.87 -2.83
CA GLY A 56 -3.07 2.24 -3.73
C GLY A 56 -2.87 3.57 -4.48
N PRO A 57 -2.64 4.71 -3.78
CA PRO A 57 -2.35 5.99 -4.43
C PRO A 57 -1.10 5.96 -5.33
N MET A 58 -0.06 5.22 -4.93
CA MET A 58 1.16 5.07 -5.72
C MET A 58 0.93 4.30 -7.02
N THR A 59 0.03 3.31 -7.03
CA THR A 59 -0.34 2.58 -8.26
C THR A 59 -0.88 3.53 -9.33
N ILE A 60 -1.75 4.47 -8.96
CA ILE A 60 -2.29 5.48 -9.89
C ILE A 60 -1.18 6.42 -10.36
N ALA A 61 -0.36 6.93 -9.43
CA ALA A 61 0.75 7.81 -9.78
C ALA A 61 1.72 7.14 -10.77
N MET A 62 2.02 5.86 -10.57
CA MET A 62 2.91 5.10 -11.45
C MET A 62 2.29 4.81 -12.81
N LEU A 63 0.97 4.57 -12.89
CA LEU A 63 0.27 4.50 -14.17
C LEU A 63 0.42 5.80 -14.98
N LEU A 64 0.23 6.95 -14.33
CA LEU A 64 0.37 8.26 -14.96
C LEU A 64 1.82 8.54 -15.38
N SER A 65 2.78 8.21 -14.51
CA SER A 65 4.21 8.32 -14.81
C SER A 65 4.61 7.47 -16.03
N ASN A 66 4.15 6.23 -16.08
CA ASN A 66 4.41 5.33 -17.22
C ASN A 66 3.76 5.84 -18.51
N THR A 67 2.55 6.38 -18.41
CA THR A 67 1.83 6.99 -19.53
C THR A 67 2.61 8.21 -20.06
N LEU A 68 3.08 9.09 -19.16
CA LEU A 68 3.90 10.24 -19.52
C LEU A 68 5.21 9.81 -20.18
N ALA A 69 5.91 8.83 -19.60
CA ALA A 69 7.14 8.30 -20.19
C ALA A 69 6.91 7.71 -21.59
N SER A 70 5.76 7.07 -21.82
CA SER A 70 5.37 6.58 -23.14
C SER A 70 5.13 7.73 -24.13
N ALA A 71 4.39 8.76 -23.71
CA ALA A 71 4.14 9.94 -24.54
C ALA A 71 5.44 10.67 -24.90
N LYS A 72 6.37 10.85 -23.94
CA LYS A 72 7.70 11.42 -24.17
C LYS A 72 8.47 10.67 -25.26
N ARG A 73 8.50 9.33 -25.17
CA ARG A 73 9.15 8.48 -26.19
C ARG A 73 8.51 8.58 -27.58
N THR A 74 7.19 8.58 -27.64
CA THR A 74 6.45 8.65 -28.92
C THR A 74 6.60 10.01 -29.60
N HIS A 75 6.68 11.09 -28.82
CA HIS A 75 6.71 12.46 -29.33
C HIS A 75 8.09 13.13 -29.29
N ASN A 76 9.17 12.36 -29.00
CA ASN A 76 10.54 12.86 -28.85
C ASN A 76 10.64 14.09 -27.91
N PHE A 77 9.90 14.04 -26.80
CA PHE A 77 9.90 15.06 -25.76
C PHE A 77 10.90 14.63 -24.68
N GLU A 78 11.96 15.41 -24.45
CA GLU A 78 12.95 15.13 -23.38
C GLU A 78 12.36 15.31 -21.97
#